data_AF-A0A5D2EXJ2-F1
#
_entry.id   AF-A0A5D2EXJ2-F1
#
_cell.length_a   1.000
_cell.length_b   1.000
_cell.length_c   1.000
_cell.angle_alpha   90.00
_cell.angle_beta   90.00
_cell.angle_gamma   90.00
#
_symmetry.space_group_name_H-M   'P 1'
#
loop_
_entity.id
_entity.type
_entity.pdbx_description
1 polymer ?
#
loop_
_entity_poly.entity_id
_entity_poly.type
_entity_poly.pdbx_seq_one_letter_code
_entity_poly.pdbx_strand_id
1 'polypeptide(L)'
;MNESDYTYSSIPNDVALKIASSLAGWRGFYIKQHKEMKDQADSVIKFVENCLQSESIQVNDYLKAIECQKLMGFGFKDVQMLLLKPKLNVLLNLVGLHYCLNILKVPASDVMEAPKSSNIKNRQICIKWWKLGRWFYGFRMRDEFHFRCLSLEDLASSKDDLDGLGCFNEEPFMRFYKFRYPLLVPEAIPGPNQSSQAPV
;
A
#
# COMPACT_ATOMS: atom_id res chain seq x y z
N MET A 1 45.33 -17.46 -39.40
CA MET A 1 43.87 -17.46 -39.59
C MET A 1 43.41 -18.88 -39.35
N ASN A 2 42.81 -19.17 -38.19
CA ASN A 2 42.24 -20.48 -37.88
C ASN A 2 40.75 -20.27 -37.66
N GLU A 3 39.93 -20.66 -38.64
CA GLU A 3 38.49 -20.79 -38.49
C GLU A 3 38.21 -21.98 -37.59
N SER A 4 37.67 -21.71 -36.39
CA SER A 4 37.13 -22.74 -35.51
C SER A 4 35.68 -22.99 -35.90
N ASP A 5 35.39 -24.21 -36.36
CA ASP A 5 34.05 -24.71 -36.66
C ASP A 5 33.17 -24.71 -35.41
N TYR A 6 32.35 -23.67 -35.24
CA TYR A 6 31.25 -23.66 -34.28
C TYR A 6 30.08 -24.44 -34.88
N THR A 7 30.01 -25.74 -34.60
CA THR A 7 28.84 -26.55 -34.92
C THR A 7 27.68 -26.14 -34.02
N TYR A 8 26.76 -25.34 -34.56
CA TYR A 8 25.49 -25.02 -33.93
C TYR A 8 24.67 -26.31 -33.85
N SER A 9 24.62 -26.93 -32.67
CA SER A 9 23.79 -28.11 -32.44
C SER A 9 22.31 -27.68 -32.50
N SER A 10 21.70 -27.82 -33.66
CA SER A 10 20.28 -27.58 -33.88
C SER A 10 19.46 -28.53 -33.00
N ILE A 11 18.51 -27.96 -32.24
CA ILE A 11 17.60 -28.73 -31.41
C ILE A 11 16.81 -29.70 -32.31
N PRO A 12 16.73 -31.00 -31.97
CA PRO A 12 15.94 -31.97 -32.73
C PRO A 12 14.50 -31.50 -32.93
N ASN A 13 13.98 -31.66 -34.16
CA ASN A 13 12.68 -31.10 -34.55
C ASN A 13 11.51 -31.62 -33.70
N ASP A 14 11.58 -32.85 -33.22
CA ASP A 14 10.62 -33.46 -32.29
C ASP A 14 10.62 -32.77 -30.92
N VAL A 15 11.80 -32.40 -30.41
CA VAL A 15 11.96 -31.61 -29.18
C VAL A 15 11.45 -30.19 -29.40
N ALA A 16 11.76 -29.57 -30.53
CA ALA A 16 11.26 -28.24 -30.89
C ALA A 16 9.72 -28.21 -31.02
N LEU A 17 9.11 -29.22 -31.65
CA LEU A 17 7.66 -29.38 -31.77
C LEU A 17 6.98 -29.58 -30.42
N LYS A 18 7.59 -30.37 -29.53
CA LYS A 18 7.07 -30.60 -28.18
C LYS A 18 7.17 -29.34 -27.31
N ILE A 19 8.26 -28.58 -27.42
CA ILE A 19 8.40 -27.29 -26.76
C ILE A 19 7.38 -26.30 -27.32
N ALA A 20 7.20 -26.22 -28.64
CA ALA A 20 6.25 -25.31 -29.27
C ALA A 20 4.79 -25.62 -28.89
N SER A 21 4.40 -26.91 -28.84
CA SER A 21 3.06 -27.33 -28.42
C SER A 21 2.81 -27.04 -26.94
N SER A 22 3.83 -27.24 -26.09
CA SER A 22 3.82 -26.81 -24.69
C SER A 22 3.67 -25.30 -24.60
N LEU A 23 4.50 -24.53 -25.29
CA LEU A 23 4.49 -23.07 -25.24
C LEU A 23 3.14 -22.47 -25.68
N ALA A 24 2.48 -23.08 -26.68
CA ALA A 24 1.17 -22.67 -27.16
C ALA A 24 0.06 -22.89 -26.10
N GLY A 25 0.08 -24.02 -25.40
CA GLY A 25 -0.89 -24.32 -24.34
C GLY A 25 -0.73 -23.42 -23.11
N TRP A 26 0.51 -23.14 -22.70
CA TRP A 26 0.80 -22.31 -21.53
C TRP A 26 0.43 -20.84 -21.74
N ARG A 27 0.56 -20.33 -22.97
CA ARG A 27 0.13 -18.96 -23.31
C ARG A 27 -1.35 -18.74 -23.07
N GLY A 28 -2.21 -19.66 -23.50
CA GLY A 28 -3.65 -19.55 -23.28
C GLY A 28 -4.03 -19.57 -21.79
N PHE A 29 -3.41 -20.48 -21.04
CA PHE A 29 -3.58 -20.56 -19.59
C PHE A 29 -3.12 -19.27 -18.89
N TYR A 30 -1.92 -18.76 -19.23
CA TYR A 30 -1.37 -17.54 -18.67
C TYR A 30 -2.25 -16.32 -18.96
N ILE A 31 -2.75 -16.17 -20.20
CA ILE A 31 -3.65 -15.07 -20.57
C ILE A 31 -4.93 -15.13 -19.74
N LYS A 32 -5.52 -16.33 -19.58
CA LYS A 32 -6.73 -16.53 -18.79
C LYS A 32 -6.49 -16.15 -17.32
N GLN A 33 -5.44 -16.67 -16.71
CA GLN A 33 -5.10 -16.37 -15.32
C GLN A 33 -4.81 -14.89 -15.12
N HIS A 34 -4.07 -14.25 -16.02
CA HIS A 34 -3.78 -12.82 -15.92
C HIS A 34 -5.05 -11.96 -16.03
N LYS A 35 -6.00 -12.37 -16.87
CA LYS A 35 -7.30 -11.71 -16.97
C LYS A 35 -8.09 -11.85 -15.66
N GLU A 36 -8.13 -13.04 -15.08
CA GLU A 36 -8.81 -13.30 -13.80
C GLU A 36 -8.22 -12.45 -12.67
N MET A 37 -6.89 -12.41 -12.54
CA MET A 37 -6.21 -11.59 -11.52
C MET A 37 -6.46 -10.09 -11.72
N LYS A 38 -6.52 -9.64 -12.98
CA LYS A 38 -6.87 -8.27 -13.30
C LYS A 38 -8.31 -7.94 -12.91
N ASP A 39 -9.27 -8.80 -13.26
CA ASP A 39 -10.69 -8.58 -12.94
C ASP A 39 -10.91 -8.54 -11.41
N GLN A 40 -10.18 -9.38 -10.67
CA GLN A 40 -10.11 -9.35 -9.21
C GLN A 40 -9.52 -8.04 -8.68
N ALA A 41 -8.40 -7.58 -9.25
CA ALA A 41 -7.79 -6.32 -8.84
C ALA A 41 -8.70 -5.12 -9.13
N ASP A 42 -9.40 -5.13 -10.26
CA ASP A 42 -10.38 -4.10 -10.62
C ASP A 42 -11.54 -4.07 -9.60
N SER A 43 -11.93 -5.22 -9.02
CA SER A 43 -12.90 -5.28 -7.92
C SER A 43 -12.38 -4.63 -6.64
N VAL A 44 -11.13 -4.90 -6.25
CA VAL A 44 -10.48 -4.28 -5.08
C VAL A 44 -10.31 -2.77 -5.29
N ILE A 45 -9.92 -2.36 -6.50
CA ILE A 45 -9.77 -0.95 -6.86
C ILE A 45 -11.11 -0.23 -6.71
N LYS A 46 -12.19 -0.77 -7.28
CA LYS A 46 -13.54 -0.21 -7.15
C LYS A 46 -14.01 -0.17 -5.70
N PHE A 47 -13.72 -1.20 -4.91
CA PHE A 47 -14.06 -1.21 -3.48
C PHE A 47 -13.39 -0.05 -2.75
N VAL A 48 -12.07 0.10 -2.90
CA VAL A 48 -11.31 1.19 -2.27
C VAL A 48 -11.78 2.54 -2.79
N GLU A 49 -12.04 2.69 -4.09
CA GLU A 49 -12.60 3.91 -4.68
C GLU A 49 -13.97 4.29 -4.09
N ASN A 50 -14.84 3.31 -3.83
CA ASN A 50 -16.12 3.56 -3.17
C ASN A 50 -15.94 3.93 -1.68
N CYS A 51 -14.93 3.40 -1.01
CA CYS A 51 -14.58 3.74 0.37
C CYS A 51 -13.89 5.10 0.50
N LEU A 52 -13.39 5.67 -0.60
CA LEU A 52 -12.71 6.97 -0.59
C LEU A 52 -13.72 8.12 -0.42
N GLN A 53 -14.03 8.45 0.82
CA GLN A 53 -14.72 9.70 1.15
C GLN A 53 -13.72 10.85 1.15
N SER A 54 -13.89 11.81 0.24
CA SER A 54 -13.04 13.02 0.15
C SER A 54 -11.54 12.72 0.07
N GLU A 55 -11.15 11.75 -0.75
CA GLU A 55 -9.74 11.32 -0.94
C GLU A 55 -9.06 10.75 0.31
N SER A 56 -9.86 10.31 1.29
CA SER A 56 -9.38 9.68 2.53
C SER A 56 -10.02 8.31 2.71
N ILE A 57 -9.30 7.40 3.36
CA ILE A 57 -9.78 6.07 3.70
C ILE A 57 -9.68 5.86 5.22
N GLN A 58 -10.74 5.31 5.81
CA GLN A 58 -10.74 4.92 7.22
C GLN A 58 -9.91 3.65 7.40
N VAL A 59 -9.32 3.46 8.59
CA VAL A 59 -8.49 2.26 8.84
C VAL A 59 -9.28 0.97 8.68
N ASN A 60 -10.55 0.93 9.08
CA ASN A 60 -11.38 -0.26 8.92
C ASN A 60 -11.55 -0.66 7.44
N ASP A 61 -11.82 0.31 6.56
CA ASP A 61 -11.97 0.06 5.12
C ASP A 61 -10.62 -0.28 4.47
N TYR A 62 -9.55 0.33 4.95
CA TYR A 62 -8.18 0.02 4.56
C TYR A 62 -7.78 -1.43 4.91
N LEU A 63 -8.04 -1.86 6.15
CA LEU A 63 -7.75 -3.23 6.60
C LEU A 63 -8.59 -4.26 5.83
N LYS A 64 -9.87 -3.96 5.58
CA LYS A 64 -10.73 -4.79 4.71
C LYS A 64 -10.15 -4.94 3.31
N ALA A 65 -9.60 -3.87 2.73
CA ALA A 65 -8.97 -3.95 1.41
C ALA A 65 -7.76 -4.89 1.39
N ILE A 66 -6.93 -4.89 2.45
CA ILE A 66 -5.82 -5.83 2.60
C ILE A 66 -6.34 -7.27 2.73
N GLU A 67 -7.38 -7.47 3.53
CA GLU A 67 -7.99 -8.79 3.70
C GLU A 67 -8.60 -9.33 2.39
N CYS A 68 -9.28 -8.48 1.61
CA CYS A 68 -9.77 -8.84 0.29
C CYS A 68 -8.64 -9.27 -0.65
N GLN A 69 -7.49 -8.59 -0.63
CA GLN A 69 -6.32 -9.00 -1.43
C GLN A 69 -5.78 -10.38 -1.01
N LYS A 70 -5.77 -10.65 0.30
CA LYS A 70 -5.37 -11.96 0.83
C LYS A 70 -6.32 -13.07 0.37
N LEU A 71 -7.63 -12.82 0.39
CA LEU A 71 -8.64 -13.77 -0.07
C LEU A 71 -8.53 -14.05 -1.57
N MET A 72 -8.15 -13.04 -2.36
CA MET A 72 -7.92 -13.19 -3.81
C MET A 72 -6.57 -13.85 -4.15
N GLY A 73 -5.68 -14.02 -3.17
CA GLY A 73 -4.43 -14.77 -3.35
C GLY A 73 -3.41 -14.07 -4.23
N PHE A 74 -3.35 -12.73 -4.21
CA PHE A 74 -2.38 -11.99 -5.01
C PHE A 74 -0.93 -12.33 -4.63
N GLY A 75 -0.12 -12.61 -5.65
CA GLY A 75 1.33 -12.71 -5.50
C GLY A 75 2.01 -11.34 -5.63
N PHE A 76 3.30 -11.30 -5.30
CA PHE A 76 4.10 -10.06 -5.40
C PHE A 76 4.08 -9.47 -6.83
N LYS A 77 4.19 -10.32 -7.85
CA LYS A 77 4.20 -9.88 -9.24
C LYS A 77 2.87 -9.29 -9.67
N ASP A 78 1.77 -9.86 -9.20
CA ASP A 78 0.42 -9.35 -9.47
C ASP A 78 0.24 -7.98 -8.84
N VAL A 79 0.65 -7.80 -7.58
CA VAL A 79 0.61 -6.51 -6.87
C VAL A 79 1.47 -5.46 -7.57
N GLN A 80 2.70 -5.83 -7.97
CA GLN A 80 3.58 -4.94 -8.73
C GLN A 80 2.93 -4.49 -10.04
N MET A 81 2.34 -5.43 -10.78
CA MET A 81 1.73 -5.14 -12.08
C MET A 81 0.39 -4.43 -11.98
N LEU A 82 -0.42 -4.69 -10.95
CA LEU A 82 -1.80 -4.23 -10.89
C LEU A 82 -1.96 -3.04 -9.97
N LEU A 83 -1.32 -3.03 -8.79
CA LEU A 83 -1.52 -2.03 -7.75
C LEU A 83 -0.40 -0.99 -7.69
N LEU A 84 0.86 -1.32 -8.00
CA LEU A 84 1.99 -0.39 -7.94
C LEU A 84 2.17 0.41 -9.24
N LYS A 85 1.09 1.03 -9.71
CA LYS A 85 1.04 1.81 -10.97
C LYS A 85 0.91 3.31 -10.71
N PRO A 86 1.51 4.16 -11.56
CA PRO A 86 1.35 5.61 -11.44
C PRO A 86 -0.08 6.07 -11.77
N LYS A 87 -0.86 5.33 -12.56
CA LYS A 87 -2.24 5.71 -12.88
C LYS A 87 -3.20 5.56 -11.70
N LEU A 88 -2.83 4.78 -10.68
CA LEU A 88 -3.68 4.52 -9.52
C LEU A 88 -3.52 5.56 -8.41
N ASN A 89 -4.48 5.56 -7.49
CA ASN A 89 -4.44 6.39 -6.29
C ASN A 89 -3.28 5.98 -5.37
N VAL A 90 -2.63 6.94 -4.72
CA VAL A 90 -1.55 6.65 -3.76
C VAL A 90 -2.00 5.75 -2.62
N LEU A 91 -3.27 5.81 -2.21
CA LEU A 91 -3.83 4.95 -1.17
C LEU A 91 -3.95 3.49 -1.64
N LEU A 92 -4.26 3.26 -2.91
CA LEU A 92 -4.21 1.91 -3.50
C LEU A 92 -2.78 1.38 -3.54
N ASN A 93 -1.83 2.24 -3.92
CA ASN A 93 -0.41 1.89 -3.90
C ASN A 93 0.05 1.52 -2.48
N LEU A 94 -0.47 2.21 -1.45
CA LEU A 94 -0.19 1.91 -0.05
C LEU A 94 -0.75 0.55 0.39
N VAL A 95 -2.01 0.24 0.02
CA VAL A 95 -2.60 -1.08 0.33
C VAL A 95 -1.74 -2.19 -0.27
N GLY A 96 -1.35 -2.06 -1.54
CA GLY A 96 -0.47 -3.03 -2.20
C GLY A 96 0.91 -3.12 -1.53
N LEU A 97 1.49 -1.99 -1.14
CA LEU A 97 2.79 -1.95 -0.47
C LEU A 97 2.77 -2.67 0.89
N HIS A 98 1.77 -2.39 1.72
CA HIS A 98 1.60 -3.05 3.02
C HIS A 98 1.29 -4.53 2.87
N TYR A 99 0.50 -4.92 1.87
CA TYR A 99 0.25 -6.33 1.59
C TYR A 99 1.56 -7.08 1.27
N CYS A 100 2.45 -6.50 0.46
CA CYS A 100 3.75 -7.10 0.15
C CYS A 100 4.65 -7.26 1.38
N LEU A 101 4.74 -6.23 2.22
CA LEU A 101 5.62 -6.22 3.38
C LEU A 101 5.09 -7.09 4.53
N ASN A 102 3.81 -6.97 4.86
CA ASN A 102 3.24 -7.56 6.08
C ASN A 102 2.61 -8.95 5.85
N ILE A 103 1.96 -9.16 4.70
CA ILE A 103 1.26 -10.43 4.41
C ILE A 103 2.18 -11.38 3.64
N LEU A 104 2.76 -10.93 2.53
CA LEU A 104 3.66 -11.74 1.71
C LEU A 104 5.07 -11.87 2.29
N LYS A 105 5.45 -10.99 3.24
CA LYS A 105 6.78 -10.95 3.89
C LYS A 105 7.93 -10.87 2.88
N VAL A 106 7.71 -10.16 1.77
CA VAL A 106 8.76 -9.90 0.78
C VAL A 106 9.79 -8.95 1.40
N PRO A 107 11.10 -9.18 1.21
CA PRO A 107 12.12 -8.29 1.74
C PRO A 107 11.94 -6.87 1.20
N ALA A 108 12.12 -5.88 2.08
CA ALA A 108 11.93 -4.48 1.77
C ALA A 108 12.79 -3.99 0.58
N SER A 109 13.97 -4.58 0.36
CA SER A 109 14.82 -4.31 -0.80
C SER A 109 14.07 -4.49 -2.11
N ASP A 110 13.39 -5.63 -2.24
CA ASP A 110 12.75 -6.08 -3.49
C ASP A 110 11.42 -5.34 -3.67
N VAL A 111 10.71 -5.11 -2.56
CA VAL A 111 9.50 -4.28 -2.56
C VAL A 111 9.83 -2.86 -3.02
N MET A 112 10.96 -2.29 -2.62
CA MET A 112 11.39 -0.94 -2.98
C MET A 112 11.73 -0.78 -4.47
N GLU A 113 12.16 -1.83 -5.15
CA GLU A 113 12.41 -1.77 -6.59
C GLU A 113 11.13 -1.51 -7.38
N ALA A 114 9.99 -2.03 -6.92
CA ALA A 114 8.72 -1.85 -7.62
C ALA A 114 8.28 -0.38 -7.69
N PRO A 115 8.15 0.38 -6.58
CA PRO A 115 7.86 1.81 -6.60
C PRO A 115 8.91 2.67 -7.33
N LYS A 116 10.19 2.26 -7.30
CA LYS A 116 11.26 2.94 -8.05
C LYS A 116 11.07 2.76 -9.56
N SER A 117 10.82 1.52 -10.00
CA SER A 117 10.63 1.18 -11.42
C SER A 117 9.39 1.86 -12.02
N SER A 118 8.33 2.06 -11.23
CA SER A 118 7.09 2.70 -11.68
C SER A 118 7.02 4.22 -11.45
N ASN A 119 8.12 4.84 -10.98
CA ASN A 119 8.24 6.27 -10.70
C ASN A 119 7.17 6.80 -9.71
N ILE A 120 6.80 5.98 -8.72
CA ILE A 120 5.81 6.34 -7.69
C ILE A 120 6.43 6.57 -6.30
N LYS A 121 7.74 6.33 -6.14
CA LYS A 121 8.47 6.43 -4.86
C LYS A 121 8.21 7.72 -4.07
N ASN A 122 8.17 8.87 -4.76
CA ASN A 122 8.03 10.19 -4.14
C ASN A 122 6.58 10.57 -3.81
N ARG A 123 5.61 9.69 -4.07
CA ARG A 123 4.21 10.00 -3.77
C ARG A 123 4.01 10.02 -2.27
N GLN A 124 3.40 11.10 -1.80
CA GLN A 124 3.20 11.34 -0.38
C GLN A 124 1.79 10.95 0.08
N ILE A 125 1.74 10.45 1.30
CA ILE A 125 0.54 10.09 2.04
C ILE A 125 0.63 10.80 3.37
N CYS A 126 -0.49 11.33 3.84
CA CYS A 126 -0.56 11.83 5.21
C CYS A 126 -1.46 10.95 6.04
N ILE A 127 -1.00 10.65 7.24
CA ILE A 127 -1.67 9.85 8.24
C ILE A 127 -2.06 10.81 9.35
N LYS A 128 -3.34 10.78 9.76
CA LYS A 128 -3.81 11.52 10.92
C LYS A 128 -4.40 10.52 11.92
N TRP A 129 -4.06 10.70 13.19
CA TRP A 129 -4.56 9.85 14.25
C TRP A 129 -4.70 10.61 15.55
N TRP A 130 -5.59 10.10 16.40
CA TRP A 130 -5.75 10.57 17.76
C TRP A 130 -5.10 9.55 18.68
N LYS A 131 -4.31 10.04 19.62
CA LYS A 131 -3.82 9.25 20.74
C LYS A 131 -4.70 9.58 21.93
N LEU A 132 -5.47 8.60 22.39
CA LEU A 132 -6.38 8.81 23.51
C LEU A 132 -5.60 9.08 24.79
N GLY A 133 -6.04 10.07 25.55
CA GLY A 133 -5.44 10.42 26.82
C GLY A 133 -5.58 9.29 27.83
N ARG A 134 -4.45 8.88 28.41
CA ARG A 134 -4.40 7.84 29.45
C ARG A 134 -4.90 8.39 30.78
N TRP A 135 -5.43 7.51 31.62
CA TRP A 135 -5.70 7.86 33.01
C TRP A 135 -4.40 7.91 33.79
N PHE A 136 -4.16 9.00 34.51
CA PHE A 136 -2.96 9.21 35.31
C PHE A 136 -3.34 9.89 36.63
N TYR A 137 -3.02 9.27 37.76
CA TYR A 137 -3.41 9.73 39.11
C TYR A 137 -4.90 10.12 39.25
N GLY A 138 -5.80 9.33 38.68
CA GLY A 138 -7.24 9.59 38.76
C GLY A 138 -7.77 10.70 37.84
N PHE A 139 -6.93 11.31 37.01
CA PHE A 139 -7.34 12.26 35.97
C PHE A 139 -7.17 11.65 34.59
N ARG A 140 -8.13 11.89 33.69
CA ARG A 140 -7.98 11.54 32.27
C ARG A 140 -7.15 12.64 31.60
N MET A 141 -6.00 12.28 31.04
CA MET A 141 -5.20 13.18 30.21
C MET A 141 -6.00 13.61 28.96
N ARG A 142 -5.61 14.73 28.34
CA ARG A 142 -6.24 15.19 27.09
C ARG A 142 -5.82 14.27 25.93
N ASP A 143 -6.73 14.05 25.00
CA ASP A 143 -6.43 13.36 23.74
C ASP A 143 -5.50 14.22 22.87
N GLU A 144 -4.49 13.60 22.28
CA GLU A 144 -3.50 14.28 21.43
C GLU A 144 -3.79 14.01 19.96
N PHE A 145 -3.85 15.06 19.16
CA PHE A 145 -3.93 14.95 17.71
C PHE A 145 -2.52 14.86 17.11
N HIS A 146 -2.30 13.84 16.29
CA HIS A 146 -1.05 13.61 15.59
C HIS A 146 -1.27 13.57 14.07
N PHE A 147 -0.30 14.08 13.32
CA PHE A 147 -0.27 13.94 11.87
C PHE A 147 1.17 13.71 11.40
N ARG A 148 1.33 12.89 10.35
CA ARG A 148 2.62 12.65 9.70
C ARG A 148 2.41 12.52 8.20
N CYS A 149 3.31 13.08 7.41
CA CYS A 149 3.33 12.89 5.96
C CYS A 149 4.58 12.11 5.58
N LEU A 150 4.40 11.06 4.81
CA LEU A 150 5.44 10.09 4.43
C LEU A 150 5.38 9.84 2.94
N SER A 151 6.52 9.64 2.30
CA SER A 151 6.56 9.10 0.95
C SER A 151 6.39 7.58 0.95
N LEU A 152 6.03 7.00 -0.20
CA LEU A 152 6.02 5.54 -0.36
C LEU A 152 7.42 4.93 -0.16
N GLU A 153 8.47 5.69 -0.45
CA GLU A 153 9.86 5.29 -0.18
C GLU A 153 10.17 5.22 1.32
N ASP A 154 9.75 6.22 2.10
CA ASP A 154 9.93 6.21 3.55
C ASP A 154 9.20 5.03 4.19
N LEU A 155 7.97 4.76 3.73
CA LEU A 155 7.11 3.68 4.24
C LEU A 155 7.65 2.28 3.96
N ALA A 156 8.35 2.08 2.83
CA ALA A 156 8.92 0.78 2.50
C ALA A 156 10.36 0.61 3.01
N SER A 157 11.08 1.70 3.30
CA SER A 157 12.42 1.63 3.88
C SER A 157 12.42 1.57 5.41
N SER A 158 11.36 2.02 6.08
CA SER A 158 11.32 2.04 7.55
C SER A 158 11.19 0.62 8.11
N LYS A 159 12.31 0.04 8.55
CA LYS A 159 12.32 -1.18 9.36
C LYS A 159 11.86 -0.94 10.81
N ASP A 160 12.02 0.27 11.33
CA ASP A 160 11.92 0.53 12.78
C ASP A 160 10.78 1.49 13.18
N ASP A 161 10.18 2.25 12.25
CA ASP A 161 9.05 3.13 12.56
C ASP A 161 7.68 2.46 12.37
N LEU A 162 7.69 1.19 11.91
CA LEU A 162 6.48 0.39 11.79
C LEU A 162 5.99 -0.17 13.14
N ASP A 163 6.75 0.03 14.23
CA ASP A 163 6.24 -0.17 15.60
C ASP A 163 5.29 0.95 16.01
N GLY A 164 5.41 2.16 15.43
CA GLY A 164 4.36 3.17 15.43
C GLY A 164 3.14 2.79 14.57
N LEU A 165 3.31 1.78 13.71
CA LEU A 165 2.24 1.11 12.98
C LEU A 165 1.63 -0.08 13.76
N GLY A 166 2.28 -0.52 14.85
CA GLY A 166 1.67 -1.41 15.86
C GLY A 166 0.43 -0.80 16.51
N CYS A 167 0.32 0.53 16.50
CA CYS A 167 -0.86 1.28 16.96
C CYS A 167 -2.11 1.12 16.06
N PHE A 168 -1.99 0.59 14.83
CA PHE A 168 -3.13 0.46 13.90
C PHE A 168 -4.12 -0.63 14.32
N ASN A 169 -3.69 -1.54 15.20
CA ASN A 169 -4.54 -2.58 15.75
C ASN A 169 -5.21 -2.18 17.09
N GLU A 170 -4.83 -1.05 17.70
CA GLU A 170 -5.30 -0.68 19.05
C GLU A 170 -5.90 0.74 19.18
N GLU A 171 -5.73 1.65 18.21
CA GLU A 171 -6.23 3.03 18.31
C GLU A 171 -7.50 3.25 17.42
N PRO A 172 -8.67 3.60 17.98
CA PRO A 172 -9.96 3.55 17.29
C PRO A 172 -10.23 4.65 16.25
N PHE A 173 -9.35 5.64 16.07
CA PHE A 173 -9.61 6.82 15.21
C PHE A 173 -8.42 7.20 14.31
N MET A 174 -7.97 6.26 13.48
CA MET A 174 -6.99 6.53 12.42
C MET A 174 -7.67 6.77 11.06
N ARG A 175 -7.14 7.72 10.27
CA ARG A 175 -7.51 7.93 8.86
C ARG A 175 -6.27 8.20 8.00
N PHE A 176 -6.24 7.60 6.82
CA PHE A 176 -5.23 7.85 5.80
C PHE A 176 -5.75 8.83 4.76
N TYR A 177 -4.91 9.76 4.34
CA TYR A 177 -5.23 10.83 3.40
C TYR A 177 -4.25 10.83 2.24
N LYS A 178 -4.76 10.99 1.03
CA LYS A 178 -3.95 11.43 -0.09
C LYS A 178 -3.49 12.87 0.17
N PHE A 179 -2.21 13.16 -0.10
CA PHE A 179 -1.71 14.53 0.02
C PHE A 179 -2.33 15.42 -1.06
N ARG A 180 -3.18 16.34 -0.62
CA ARG A 180 -3.43 17.62 -1.29
C ARG A 180 -2.82 18.67 -0.38
N TYR A 181 -2.17 19.69 -0.95
CA TYR A 181 -1.52 20.82 -0.25
C TYR A 181 -2.17 21.12 1.11
N PRO A 182 -1.40 21.46 2.16
CA PRO A 182 -1.92 21.58 3.51
C PRO A 182 -3.11 22.53 3.52
N LEU A 183 -4.32 21.96 3.54
CA LEU A 183 -5.51 22.67 3.93
C LEU A 183 -5.21 23.15 5.34
N LEU A 184 -5.07 24.47 5.42
CA LEU A 184 -5.04 25.32 6.60
C LEU A 184 -5.17 24.52 7.90
N VAL A 185 -4.09 24.56 8.67
CA VAL A 185 -4.06 24.33 10.12
C VAL A 185 -5.45 24.63 10.68
N PRO A 186 -6.13 23.70 11.37
CA PRO A 186 -7.33 24.06 12.11
C PRO A 186 -6.88 25.13 13.10
N GLU A 187 -7.31 26.37 12.88
CA GLU A 187 -7.16 27.42 13.87
C GLU A 187 -7.62 26.86 15.21
N ALA A 188 -6.76 27.08 16.19
CA ALA A 188 -6.92 26.60 17.54
C ALA A 188 -8.38 26.74 17.98
N ILE A 189 -8.98 25.61 18.37
CA ILE A 189 -10.20 25.62 19.16
C ILE A 189 -9.88 26.51 20.37
N PRO A 190 -10.59 27.64 20.59
CA PRO A 190 -10.34 28.45 21.76
C PRO A 190 -10.64 27.58 22.98
N GLY A 191 -9.65 27.41 23.85
CA GLY A 191 -9.80 26.66 25.09
C GLY A 191 -10.92 27.27 25.95
N PRO A 192 -11.51 26.48 26.86
CA PRO A 192 -12.52 27.02 27.77
C PRO A 192 -11.84 28.09 28.63
N ASN A 193 -12.30 29.33 28.51
CA ASN A 193 -11.93 30.43 29.40
C ASN A 193 -12.14 29.99 30.84
N GLN A 194 -11.05 29.87 31.60
CA GLN A 194 -11.13 29.74 33.04
C GLN A 194 -11.68 31.06 33.60
N SER A 195 -12.81 30.96 34.27
CA SER A 195 -13.46 32.00 35.05
C SER A 195 -12.53 32.61 36.09
N SER A 196 -12.55 33.94 36.25
CA SER A 196 -12.82 34.62 37.53
C SER A 196 -12.58 36.12 37.42
N GLN A 197 -13.63 36.92 37.59
CA GLN A 197 -13.64 38.08 38.48
C GLN A 197 -15.07 38.62 38.56
N ALA A 198 -15.72 38.42 39.70
CA ALA A 198 -16.90 39.17 40.12
C ALA A 198 -16.42 40.48 40.77
N PRO A 199 -17.03 41.65 40.50
CA PRO A 199 -16.76 42.83 41.29
C PRO A 199 -17.59 42.83 42.58
N VAL A 200 -16.96 43.38 43.61
CA VAL A 200 -17.46 43.65 44.97
C VAL A 200 -18.63 44.62 44.96
#